data_AF-A0A4R8B910-F1
#
_entry.id   AF-A0A4R8B910-F1
#
_cell.length_a   1.000
_cell.length_b   1.000
_cell.length_c   1.000
_cell.angle_alpha   90.00
_cell.angle_beta   90.00
_cell.angle_gamma   90.00
#
_symmetry.space_group_name_H-M   'P 1'
#
loop_
_entity.id
_entity.type
_entity.pdbx_description
1 polymer ?
#
loop_
_entity_poly.entity_id
_entity_poly.type
_entity_poly.pdbx_seq_one_letter_code
_entity_poly.pdbx_strand_id
1 'polypeptide(L)'
;MTVLNSSFEVPVKNGEIPKWNFGTSKESIVKVKEYKVTSDKSSTDGKWSVMLEGNGIKPRAEAKIGGVEGASPKIGDMISMLEDLKARVERTVKNMSQYEIDYLHDEQANRIGALVMHLAAAEKYYQVFTFENRDFNEEEKKIWNNALNLDQGGRDEFKGHPIQYYLDIYNEVRAKTIEELKKRDDAWFAEVQLKYDMTNQYCWFHVMEHQSSHLGQILFLKKRIPPEQKQKFEQELKK
;
A
#
# COMPACT_ATOMS: atom_id res chain seq x y z
N MET A 1 1.97 41.18 -15.93
CA MET A 1 1.10 41.14 -14.73
C MET A 1 1.92 41.66 -13.57
N THR A 2 1.58 42.83 -13.02
CA THR A 2 2.37 43.46 -11.95
C THR A 2 1.83 43.00 -10.60
N VAL A 3 2.63 42.30 -9.80
CA VAL A 3 2.27 41.92 -8.44
C VAL A 3 2.55 43.12 -7.53
N LEU A 4 1.52 43.67 -6.91
CA LEU A 4 1.66 44.82 -6.00
C LEU A 4 2.33 44.39 -4.70
N ASN A 5 3.17 45.26 -4.10
CA ASN A 5 3.91 44.97 -2.87
C ASN A 5 4.77 43.69 -2.92
N SER A 6 5.32 43.35 -4.09
CA SER A 6 6.16 42.15 -4.27
C SER A 6 7.49 42.19 -3.53
N SER A 7 7.94 43.39 -3.12
CA SER A 7 9.14 43.60 -2.32
C SER A 7 8.87 43.66 -0.81
N PHE A 8 7.61 43.54 -0.39
CA PHE A 8 7.19 43.60 1.02
C PHE A 8 7.57 44.88 1.78
N GLU A 9 7.92 45.95 1.07
CA GLU A 9 8.29 47.26 1.65
C GLU A 9 7.13 47.91 2.41
N VAL A 10 5.88 47.50 2.15
CA VAL A 10 4.73 47.83 2.99
C VAL A 10 4.49 46.68 3.99
N PRO A 11 4.69 46.91 5.30
CA PRO A 11 4.55 45.88 6.32
C PRO A 11 3.14 45.26 6.38
N VAL A 12 3.10 43.98 6.74
CA VAL A 12 1.90 43.22 7.10
C VAL A 12 1.06 43.98 8.13
N LYS A 13 -0.24 44.13 7.86
CA LYS A 13 -1.20 44.81 8.75
C LYS A 13 -2.34 43.85 9.07
N ASN A 14 -2.69 43.70 10.35
CA ASN A 14 -3.76 42.79 10.81
C ASN A 14 -3.58 41.32 10.34
N GLY A 15 -2.34 40.88 10.12
CA GLY A 15 -2.02 39.56 9.59
C GLY A 15 -2.33 39.41 8.10
N GLU A 16 -2.42 40.52 7.36
CA GLU A 16 -2.61 40.55 5.91
C GLU A 16 -1.45 41.30 5.22
N ILE A 17 -0.92 40.73 4.15
CA ILE A 17 0.06 41.37 3.28
C ILE A 17 -0.70 42.40 2.43
N PRO A 18 -0.36 43.70 2.50
CA PRO A 18 -1.07 44.73 1.77
C PRO A 18 -1.09 44.45 0.27
N LYS A 19 -2.26 44.58 -0.35
CA LYS A 19 -2.49 44.39 -1.81
C LYS A 19 -2.35 42.94 -2.30
N TRP A 20 -2.28 41.97 -1.39
CA TRP A 20 -2.33 40.54 -1.70
C TRP A 20 -3.66 39.95 -1.22
N ASN A 21 -4.14 38.94 -1.94
CA ASN A 21 -5.29 38.13 -1.53
C ASN A 21 -4.79 36.82 -0.91
N PHE A 22 -5.38 36.39 0.21
CA PHE A 22 -5.03 35.13 0.87
C PHE A 22 -5.89 33.96 0.35
N GLY A 23 -5.24 32.98 -0.26
CA GLY A 23 -5.86 31.73 -0.71
C GLY A 23 -6.57 31.79 -2.07
N THR A 24 -6.79 30.61 -2.64
CA THR A 24 -7.47 30.38 -3.92
C THR A 24 -8.59 29.37 -3.74
N SER A 25 -9.69 29.73 -3.06
CA SER A 25 -10.94 28.99 -3.25
C SER A 25 -11.70 29.63 -4.41
N LYS A 26 -12.47 28.82 -5.18
CA LYS A 26 -13.22 29.32 -6.35
C LYS A 26 -14.24 30.41 -6.02
N GLU A 27 -14.62 30.55 -4.74
CA GLU A 27 -15.79 31.33 -4.31
C GLU A 27 -15.46 32.37 -3.21
N SER A 28 -14.32 32.26 -2.52
CA SER A 28 -13.94 33.20 -1.45
C SER A 28 -12.44 33.25 -1.17
N ILE A 29 -11.99 34.39 -0.62
CA ILE A 29 -10.67 34.55 0.00
C ILE A 29 -10.70 33.80 1.34
N VAL A 30 -9.78 32.86 1.55
CA VAL A 30 -9.76 31.99 2.74
C VAL A 30 -8.46 32.19 3.50
N LYS A 31 -8.57 32.53 4.78
CA LYS A 31 -7.44 32.61 5.71
C LYS A 31 -7.23 31.26 6.39
N VAL A 32 -6.00 30.73 6.30
CA VAL A 32 -5.62 29.49 7.00
C VAL A 32 -5.31 29.87 8.45
N LYS A 33 -6.13 29.41 9.41
CA LYS A 33 -6.05 29.84 10.82
C LYS A 33 -4.79 29.35 11.52
N GLU A 34 -4.21 28.28 11.00
CA GLU A 34 -3.00 27.62 11.48
C GLU A 34 -1.74 28.42 11.15
N TYR A 35 -1.82 29.42 10.26
CA TYR A 35 -0.69 30.27 9.90
C TYR A 35 -0.90 31.72 10.33
N LYS A 36 0.11 32.26 11.02
CA LYS A 36 0.23 33.67 11.36
C LYS A 36 1.23 34.32 10.42
N VAL A 37 0.86 35.48 9.89
CA VAL A 37 1.70 36.26 8.98
C VAL A 37 2.12 37.55 9.67
N THR A 38 3.42 37.84 9.69
CA THR A 38 4.00 39.06 10.28
C THR A 38 5.10 39.63 9.39
N SER A 39 5.51 40.87 9.63
CA SER A 39 6.72 41.44 8.99
C SER A 39 7.92 41.18 9.88
N ASP A 40 9.05 40.91 9.26
CA ASP A 40 10.34 40.75 9.92
C ASP A 40 11.40 41.64 9.24
N LYS A 41 12.49 41.98 9.93
CA LYS A 41 13.56 42.85 9.39
C LYS A 41 14.74 42.06 8.81
N SER A 42 14.67 40.74 8.76
CA SER A 42 15.68 39.81 8.22
C SER A 42 15.69 39.74 6.69
N SER A 43 15.74 40.89 6.03
CA SER A 43 15.74 40.96 4.57
C SER A 43 17.16 40.96 3.99
N THR A 44 17.35 40.30 2.84
CA THR A 44 18.61 40.30 2.08
C THR A 44 18.74 41.46 1.09
N ASP A 45 17.64 42.06 0.62
CA ASP A 45 17.61 43.09 -0.47
C ASP A 45 16.55 44.20 -0.29
N GLY A 46 16.12 44.48 0.95
CA GLY A 46 15.03 45.41 1.29
C GLY A 46 14.92 45.67 2.81
N LYS A 47 13.93 46.44 3.27
CA LYS A 47 13.78 46.75 4.71
C LYS A 47 12.99 45.71 5.51
N TRP A 48 12.13 44.95 4.83
CA TRP A 48 11.20 44.03 5.46
C TRP A 48 11.08 42.72 4.67
N SER A 49 10.86 41.63 5.40
CA SER A 49 10.50 40.31 4.90
C SER A 49 9.15 39.89 5.49
N VAL A 50 8.51 38.88 4.89
CA VAL A 50 7.30 38.26 5.45
C VAL A 50 7.68 37.00 6.23
N MET A 51 7.25 36.90 7.48
CA MET A 51 7.37 35.72 8.32
C MET A 51 6.03 34.97 8.34
N LEU A 52 6.07 33.66 8.09
CA LEU A 52 4.94 32.75 8.18
C LEU A 52 5.18 31.77 9.32
N GLU A 53 4.42 31.89 10.39
CA GLU A 53 4.53 31.01 11.57
C GLU A 53 3.32 30.07 11.63
N GLY A 54 3.59 28.76 11.59
CA GLY A 54 2.58 27.72 11.71
C GLY A 54 2.37 27.25 13.14
N ASN A 55 1.12 27.24 13.62
CA ASN A 55 0.75 26.77 14.96
C ASN A 55 -0.13 25.51 14.87
N GLY A 56 0.12 24.52 15.74
CA GLY A 56 -0.64 23.27 15.75
C GLY A 56 -0.39 22.36 14.54
N ILE A 57 0.66 22.64 13.75
CA ILE A 57 1.08 21.77 12.66
C ILE A 57 1.58 20.47 13.28
N LYS A 58 0.78 19.40 13.12
CA LYS A 58 1.25 18.04 13.37
C LYS A 58 2.04 17.63 12.12
N PRO A 59 3.37 17.52 12.17
CA PRO A 59 4.10 16.99 11.03
C PRO A 59 3.53 15.61 10.71
N ARG A 60 3.44 15.30 9.41
CA ARG A 60 3.11 13.94 8.99
C ARG A 60 4.11 13.02 9.70
N ALA A 61 3.61 12.00 10.39
CA ALA A 61 4.47 11.02 11.03
C ALA A 61 5.49 10.51 10.00
N GLU A 62 6.77 10.54 10.39
CA GLU A 62 7.87 10.02 9.58
C GLU A 62 7.57 8.55 9.24
N ALA A 63 7.73 8.17 7.96
CA ALA A 63 7.66 6.76 7.58
C ALA A 63 8.88 6.05 8.16
N LYS A 64 8.65 5.06 9.04
CA LYS A 64 9.70 4.28 9.70
C LYS A 64 9.49 2.79 9.46
N ILE A 65 10.61 2.10 9.32
CA ILE A 65 10.71 0.64 9.31
C ILE A 65 11.20 0.20 10.69
N GLY A 66 10.71 -0.94 11.18
CA GLY A 66 11.06 -1.53 12.46
C GLY A 66 10.10 -1.18 13.59
N GLY A 67 10.59 -1.28 14.83
CA GLY A 67 9.80 -0.96 16.03
C GLY A 67 8.74 -2.00 16.39
N VAL A 68 8.88 -3.23 15.89
CA VAL A 68 7.95 -4.32 16.19
C VAL A 68 8.29 -4.93 17.55
N GLU A 69 7.41 -4.72 18.52
CA GLU A 69 7.57 -5.27 19.87
C GLU A 69 7.67 -6.81 19.85
N GLY A 70 8.66 -7.33 20.59
CA GLY A 70 8.92 -8.76 20.71
C GLY A 70 9.65 -9.40 19.52
N ALA A 71 10.20 -8.60 18.60
CA ALA A 71 11.07 -9.08 17.51
C ALA A 71 12.50 -8.56 17.68
N SER A 72 13.49 -9.33 17.20
CA SER A 72 14.86 -8.84 17.03
C SER A 72 14.92 -7.75 15.94
N PRO A 73 15.96 -6.88 15.92
CA PRO A 73 15.99 -5.72 15.03
C PRO A 73 15.72 -6.02 13.56
N LYS A 74 16.45 -6.95 12.92
CA LYS A 74 16.29 -7.22 11.48
C LYS A 74 14.96 -7.91 11.17
N ILE A 75 14.50 -8.79 12.06
CA ILE A 75 13.18 -9.41 11.93
C ILE A 75 12.07 -8.36 12.09
N GLY A 76 12.20 -7.44 13.04
CA GLY A 76 11.25 -6.35 13.25
C GLY A 76 11.15 -5.44 12.03
N ASP A 77 12.28 -5.13 11.40
CA ASP A 77 12.31 -4.42 10.12
C ASP A 77 11.56 -5.21 9.04
N MET A 78 11.85 -6.51 8.89
CA MET A 78 11.18 -7.36 7.90
C MET A 78 9.66 -7.44 8.10
N ILE A 79 9.20 -7.66 9.33
CA ILE A 79 7.77 -7.69 9.67
C ILE A 79 7.12 -6.35 9.26
N SER A 80 7.74 -5.22 9.60
CA SER A 80 7.18 -3.91 9.25
C SER A 80 7.11 -3.66 7.75
N MET A 81 8.09 -4.15 6.97
CA MET A 81 8.08 -4.06 5.51
C MET A 81 6.98 -4.93 4.87
N LEU A 82 6.81 -6.17 5.35
CA LEU A 82 5.73 -7.07 4.93
C LEU A 82 4.35 -6.47 5.23
N GLU A 83 4.18 -5.89 6.43
CA GLU A 83 2.92 -5.26 6.85
C GLU A 83 2.58 -4.03 6.01
N ASP A 84 3.56 -3.15 5.74
CA ASP A 84 3.33 -1.99 4.87
C ASP A 84 2.85 -2.45 3.48
N LEU A 85 3.55 -3.42 2.87
CA LEU A 85 3.21 -3.95 1.55
C LEU A 85 1.82 -4.58 1.50
N LYS A 86 1.47 -5.43 2.47
CA LYS A 86 0.14 -6.02 2.56
C LYS A 86 -0.93 -4.94 2.74
N ALA A 87 -0.70 -3.92 3.57
CA ALA A 87 -1.64 -2.82 3.74
C ALA A 87 -1.85 -2.04 2.43
N ARG A 88 -0.83 -1.92 1.56
CA ARG A 88 -0.97 -1.35 0.21
C ARG A 88 -1.81 -2.23 -0.71
N VAL A 89 -1.58 -3.54 -0.71
CA VAL A 89 -2.40 -4.51 -1.47
C VAL A 89 -3.86 -4.41 -1.03
N GLU A 90 -4.12 -4.57 0.26
CA GLU A 90 -5.47 -4.51 0.85
C GLU A 90 -6.19 -3.21 0.50
N ARG A 91 -5.56 -2.06 0.71
CA ARG A 91 -6.14 -0.76 0.34
C ARG A 91 -6.46 -0.65 -1.15
N THR A 92 -5.70 -1.32 -2.00
CA THR A 92 -5.89 -1.29 -3.45
C THR A 92 -7.14 -2.06 -3.87
N VAL A 93 -7.44 -3.17 -3.19
CA VAL A 93 -8.45 -4.16 -3.63
C VAL A 93 -9.71 -4.20 -2.77
N LYS A 94 -9.67 -3.79 -1.48
CA LYS A 94 -10.75 -4.03 -0.51
C LYS A 94 -12.14 -3.50 -0.87
N ASN A 95 -12.22 -2.51 -1.77
CA ASN A 95 -13.47 -1.90 -2.20
C ASN A 95 -13.85 -2.25 -3.66
N MET A 96 -13.16 -3.22 -4.27
CA MET A 96 -13.46 -3.65 -5.64
C MET A 96 -14.75 -4.47 -5.69
N SER A 97 -15.51 -4.32 -6.76
CA SER A 97 -16.68 -5.15 -7.04
C SER A 97 -16.28 -6.55 -7.53
N GLN A 98 -17.21 -7.52 -7.51
CA GLN A 98 -16.95 -8.85 -8.06
C GLN A 98 -16.52 -8.79 -9.52
N TYR A 99 -17.14 -7.90 -10.31
CA TYR A 99 -16.75 -7.65 -11.71
C TYR A 99 -15.29 -7.22 -11.84
N GLU A 100 -14.83 -6.29 -10.98
CA GLU A 100 -13.42 -5.84 -11.01
C GLU A 100 -12.44 -6.93 -10.56
N ILE A 101 -12.83 -7.72 -9.55
CA ILE A 101 -12.00 -8.81 -8.99
C ILE A 101 -11.81 -9.94 -10.01
N ASP A 102 -12.87 -10.28 -10.73
CA ASP A 102 -12.90 -11.38 -11.71
C ASP A 102 -12.55 -10.95 -13.14
N TYR A 103 -12.29 -9.66 -13.36
CA TYR A 103 -11.90 -9.14 -14.66
C TYR A 103 -10.64 -9.83 -15.16
N LEU A 104 -10.74 -10.39 -16.36
CA LEU A 104 -9.63 -11.00 -17.09
C LEU A 104 -9.26 -10.09 -18.26
N HIS A 105 -8.04 -9.56 -18.25
CA HIS A 105 -7.60 -8.60 -19.27
C HIS A 105 -7.42 -9.22 -20.65
N ASP A 106 -6.83 -10.41 -20.69
CA ASP A 106 -6.63 -11.26 -21.86
C ASP A 106 -6.46 -12.73 -21.39
N GLU A 107 -6.36 -13.67 -22.31
CA GLU A 107 -6.27 -15.11 -22.02
C GLU A 107 -5.02 -15.53 -21.22
N GLN A 108 -3.98 -14.69 -21.18
CA GLN A 108 -2.73 -14.95 -20.46
C GLN A 108 -2.63 -14.19 -19.13
N ALA A 109 -3.52 -13.24 -18.90
CA ALA A 109 -3.56 -12.45 -17.68
C ALA A 109 -4.11 -13.26 -16.48
N ASN A 110 -3.83 -12.75 -15.27
CA ASN A 110 -4.42 -13.25 -14.03
C ASN A 110 -5.49 -12.29 -13.53
N ARG A 111 -6.53 -12.84 -12.89
CA ARG A 111 -7.57 -12.07 -12.19
C ARG A 111 -7.00 -11.45 -10.93
N ILE A 112 -7.54 -10.31 -10.50
CA ILE A 112 -7.07 -9.64 -9.29
C ILE A 112 -7.30 -10.53 -8.06
N GLY A 113 -8.43 -11.23 -7.97
CA GLY A 113 -8.68 -12.21 -6.89
C GLY A 113 -7.61 -13.30 -6.83
N ALA A 114 -7.29 -13.93 -7.97
CA ALA A 114 -6.25 -14.95 -8.08
C ALA A 114 -4.86 -14.41 -7.67
N LEU A 115 -4.53 -13.16 -8.03
CA LEU A 115 -3.27 -12.54 -7.61
C LEU A 115 -3.18 -12.35 -6.10
N VAL A 116 -4.27 -11.96 -5.41
CA VAL A 116 -4.28 -11.85 -3.95
C VAL A 116 -4.10 -13.23 -3.30
N MET A 117 -4.78 -14.25 -3.83
CA MET A 117 -4.63 -15.63 -3.36
C MET A 117 -3.19 -16.15 -3.55
N HIS A 118 -2.59 -15.84 -4.69
CA HIS A 118 -1.20 -16.18 -4.99
C HIS A 118 -0.22 -15.58 -3.99
N LEU A 119 -0.41 -14.33 -3.59
CA LEU A 119 0.43 -13.70 -2.55
C LEU A 119 0.35 -14.45 -1.22
N ALA A 120 -0.85 -14.87 -0.81
CA ALA A 120 -1.02 -15.69 0.39
C ALA A 120 -0.35 -17.07 0.25
N ALA A 121 -0.49 -17.71 -0.92
CA ALA A 121 0.12 -19.01 -1.20
C ALA A 121 1.66 -18.96 -1.21
N ALA A 122 2.24 -17.93 -1.82
CA ALA A 122 3.69 -17.71 -1.84
C ALA A 122 4.23 -17.49 -0.42
N GLU A 123 3.56 -16.67 0.39
CA GLU A 123 3.94 -16.49 1.78
C GLU A 123 3.82 -17.79 2.59
N LYS A 124 2.73 -18.55 2.39
CA LYS A 124 2.53 -19.86 3.03
C LYS A 124 3.61 -20.88 2.67
N TYR A 125 4.06 -20.89 1.42
CA TYR A 125 5.17 -21.74 0.99
C TYR A 125 6.44 -21.43 1.79
N TYR A 126 6.77 -20.14 1.94
CA TYR A 126 7.94 -19.73 2.72
C TYR A 126 7.81 -19.95 4.22
N GLN A 127 6.60 -19.99 4.78
CA GLN A 127 6.40 -20.46 6.16
C GLN A 127 6.87 -21.91 6.31
N VAL A 128 6.37 -22.80 5.45
CA VAL A 128 6.71 -24.22 5.50
C VAL A 128 8.19 -24.43 5.20
N PHE A 129 8.71 -23.72 4.19
CA PHE A 129 10.11 -23.81 3.80
C PHE A 129 11.07 -23.35 4.90
N THR A 130 10.85 -22.17 5.48
CA THR A 130 11.82 -21.59 6.43
C THR A 130 11.59 -22.00 7.87
N PHE A 131 10.33 -22.14 8.32
CA PHE A 131 10.04 -22.47 9.72
C PHE A 131 10.05 -23.97 9.99
N GLU A 132 9.69 -24.78 8.99
CA GLU A 132 9.55 -26.22 9.12
C GLU A 132 10.62 -27.00 8.34
N ASN A 133 11.45 -26.31 7.55
CA ASN A 133 12.54 -26.88 6.76
C ASN A 133 12.10 -28.07 5.88
N ARG A 134 10.95 -27.89 5.20
CA ARG A 134 10.36 -28.89 4.31
C ARG A 134 9.61 -28.21 3.17
N ASP A 135 9.17 -29.01 2.21
CA ASP A 135 8.22 -28.58 1.19
C ASP A 135 6.78 -28.85 1.64
N PHE A 136 5.82 -28.34 0.87
CA PHE A 136 4.43 -28.71 1.02
C PHE A 136 4.24 -30.22 0.94
N ASN A 137 3.44 -30.76 1.85
CA ASN A 137 2.94 -32.12 1.79
C ASN A 137 1.79 -32.23 0.77
N GLU A 138 1.27 -33.43 0.54
CA GLU A 138 0.23 -33.66 -0.47
C GLU A 138 -1.12 -32.98 -0.17
N GLU A 139 -1.43 -32.73 1.11
CA GLU A 139 -2.65 -32.01 1.50
C GLU A 139 -2.49 -30.50 1.27
N GLU A 140 -1.35 -29.94 1.65
CA GLU A 140 -1.02 -28.54 1.43
C GLU A 140 -0.90 -28.23 -0.06
N LYS A 141 -0.29 -29.11 -0.86
CA LYS A 141 -0.21 -28.95 -2.33
C LYS A 141 -1.59 -28.83 -2.96
N LYS A 142 -2.57 -29.62 -2.52
CA LYS A 142 -3.95 -29.55 -3.03
C LYS A 142 -4.62 -28.21 -2.75
N ILE A 143 -4.25 -27.56 -1.65
CA ILE A 143 -4.80 -26.25 -1.26
C ILE A 143 -4.05 -25.11 -1.98
N TRP A 144 -2.73 -25.19 -2.04
CA TRP A 144 -1.89 -24.02 -2.35
C TRP A 144 -1.28 -24.03 -3.74
N ASN A 145 -1.08 -25.18 -4.40
CA ASN A 145 -0.33 -25.20 -5.66
C ASN A 145 -1.03 -24.44 -6.78
N ASN A 146 -2.36 -24.55 -6.90
CA ASN A 146 -3.10 -23.84 -7.95
C ASN A 146 -2.96 -22.32 -7.76
N ALA A 147 -3.00 -21.84 -6.52
CA ALA A 147 -2.78 -20.44 -6.19
C ALA A 147 -1.32 -20.02 -6.42
N LEU A 148 -0.36 -20.86 -6.02
CA LEU A 148 1.06 -20.57 -6.14
C LEU A 148 1.52 -20.51 -7.59
N ASN A 149 1.03 -21.40 -8.46
CA ASN A 149 1.48 -21.49 -9.84
C ASN A 149 0.81 -20.48 -10.77
N LEU A 150 -0.37 -19.94 -10.39
CA LEU A 150 -1.19 -19.07 -11.26
C LEU A 150 -1.41 -19.66 -12.66
N ASP A 151 -1.50 -20.98 -12.74
CA ASP A 151 -1.77 -21.68 -14.00
C ASP A 151 -3.26 -21.58 -14.36
N GLN A 152 -3.66 -22.27 -15.43
CA GLN A 152 -5.08 -22.26 -15.85
C GLN A 152 -6.00 -22.78 -14.74
N GLY A 153 -5.57 -23.77 -13.96
CA GLY A 153 -6.32 -24.27 -12.81
C GLY A 153 -6.54 -23.20 -11.75
N GLY A 154 -5.48 -22.46 -11.40
CA GLY A 154 -5.58 -21.30 -10.50
C GLY A 154 -6.46 -20.18 -11.04
N ARG A 155 -6.43 -19.91 -12.35
CA ARG A 155 -7.28 -18.88 -12.98
C ARG A 155 -8.77 -19.21 -12.92
N ASP A 156 -9.13 -20.49 -12.95
CA ASP A 156 -10.52 -20.95 -12.96
C ASP A 156 -11.06 -21.20 -11.55
N GLU A 157 -10.22 -21.68 -10.62
CA GLU A 157 -10.60 -21.93 -9.23
C GLU A 157 -10.85 -20.64 -8.44
N PHE A 158 -10.01 -19.61 -8.62
CA PHE A 158 -10.11 -18.36 -7.86
C PHE A 158 -10.94 -17.31 -8.60
N LYS A 159 -12.15 -17.70 -9.00
CA LYS A 159 -13.15 -16.84 -9.65
C LYS A 159 -14.47 -16.89 -8.88
N GLY A 160 -15.14 -15.74 -8.75
CA GLY A 160 -16.49 -15.66 -8.17
C GLY A 160 -16.53 -15.54 -6.65
N HIS A 161 -15.38 -15.53 -5.97
CA HIS A 161 -15.31 -15.21 -4.55
C HIS A 161 -15.17 -13.69 -4.33
N PRO A 162 -15.80 -13.13 -3.29
CA PRO A 162 -15.65 -11.72 -2.94
C PRO A 162 -14.23 -11.43 -2.45
N ILE A 163 -13.77 -10.17 -2.55
CA ILE A 163 -12.39 -9.83 -2.17
C ILE A 163 -12.06 -10.18 -0.71
N GLN A 164 -13.07 -10.10 0.17
CA GLN A 164 -12.90 -10.43 1.59
C GLN A 164 -12.46 -11.87 1.80
N TYR A 165 -12.94 -12.82 1.00
CA TYR A 165 -12.51 -14.22 1.06
C TYR A 165 -10.99 -14.37 0.93
N TYR A 166 -10.41 -13.72 -0.08
CA TYR A 166 -8.96 -13.76 -0.31
C TYR A 166 -8.17 -12.99 0.76
N LEU A 167 -8.70 -11.85 1.22
CA LEU A 167 -8.07 -11.05 2.26
C LEU A 167 -8.07 -11.76 3.61
N ASP A 168 -9.12 -12.50 3.96
CA ASP A 168 -9.19 -13.27 5.20
C ASP A 168 -8.11 -14.37 5.21
N ILE A 169 -7.98 -15.12 4.11
CA ILE A 169 -6.91 -16.11 3.95
C ILE A 169 -5.53 -15.44 4.06
N TYR A 170 -5.33 -14.31 3.40
CA TYR A 170 -4.07 -13.59 3.46
C TYR A 170 -3.76 -13.03 4.87
N ASN A 171 -4.80 -12.61 5.61
CA ASN A 171 -4.69 -12.19 7.00
C ASN A 171 -4.26 -13.35 7.91
N GLU A 172 -4.85 -14.53 7.75
CA GLU A 172 -4.50 -15.72 8.52
C GLU A 172 -3.05 -16.16 8.27
N VAL A 173 -2.64 -16.22 7.00
CA VAL A 173 -1.26 -16.51 6.63
C VAL A 173 -0.32 -15.48 7.26
N ARG A 174 -0.61 -14.18 7.11
CA ARG A 174 0.24 -13.12 7.68
C ARG A 174 0.35 -13.19 9.20
N ALA A 175 -0.77 -13.42 9.88
CA ALA A 175 -0.77 -13.55 11.34
C ALA A 175 0.17 -14.67 11.79
N LYS A 176 0.14 -15.82 11.08
CA LYS A 176 1.06 -16.92 11.36
C LYS A 176 2.52 -16.57 11.08
N THR A 177 2.81 -15.85 9.99
CA THR A 177 4.16 -15.36 9.68
C THR A 177 4.71 -14.50 10.81
N ILE A 178 3.93 -13.53 11.30
CA ILE A 178 4.36 -12.63 12.38
C ILE A 178 4.57 -13.42 13.67
N GLU A 179 3.65 -14.33 13.99
CA GLU A 179 3.75 -15.19 15.18
C GLU A 179 5.05 -16.01 15.18
N GLU A 180 5.39 -16.65 14.05
CA GLU A 180 6.59 -17.47 13.93
C GLU A 180 7.88 -16.65 13.86
N LEU A 181 7.89 -15.54 13.10
CA LEU A 181 9.06 -14.65 13.03
C LEU A 181 9.44 -14.10 14.41
N LYS A 182 8.46 -13.75 15.25
CA LYS A 182 8.72 -13.30 16.63
C LYS A 182 9.31 -14.37 17.55
N LYS A 183 9.23 -15.66 17.19
CA LYS A 183 9.87 -16.77 17.92
C LYS A 183 11.33 -17.00 17.50
N ARG A 184 11.85 -16.19 16.57
CA ARG A 184 13.20 -16.30 16.01
C ARG A 184 13.99 -15.05 16.32
N ASP A 185 15.30 -15.12 16.10
CA ASP A 185 16.22 -14.01 16.27
C ASP A 185 17.04 -13.74 14.99
N ASP A 186 17.85 -12.70 15.04
CA ASP A 186 18.68 -12.28 13.91
C ASP A 186 19.78 -13.30 13.54
N ALA A 187 20.13 -14.22 14.46
CA ALA A 187 21.05 -15.31 14.18
C ALA A 187 20.38 -16.36 13.30
N TRP A 188 19.19 -16.82 13.67
CA TRP A 188 18.36 -17.67 12.81
C TRP A 188 18.10 -17.02 11.45
N PHE A 189 17.86 -15.71 11.43
CA PHE A 189 17.59 -14.99 10.20
C PHE A 189 18.79 -14.99 9.22
N ALA A 190 20.01 -15.13 9.74
CA ALA A 190 21.23 -15.24 8.95
C ALA A 190 21.58 -16.68 8.52
N GLU A 191 20.87 -17.71 9.03
CA GLU A 191 21.11 -19.11 8.65
C GLU A 191 20.75 -19.35 7.18
N VAL A 192 21.49 -20.26 6.54
CA VAL A 192 21.34 -20.63 5.13
C VAL A 192 20.43 -21.86 5.00
N GLN A 193 19.40 -21.71 4.16
CA GLN A 193 18.57 -22.79 3.67
C GLN A 193 19.27 -23.50 2.51
N LEU A 194 19.80 -24.69 2.76
CA LEU A 194 20.66 -25.44 1.83
C LEU A 194 19.99 -25.84 0.52
N LYS A 195 18.65 -25.90 0.48
CA LYS A 195 17.93 -26.27 -0.75
C LYS A 195 18.16 -25.27 -1.90
N TYR A 196 18.35 -23.99 -1.56
CA TYR A 196 18.51 -22.91 -2.54
C TYR A 196 19.71 -22.01 -2.26
N ASP A 197 20.55 -22.36 -1.29
CA ASP A 197 21.69 -21.55 -0.82
C ASP A 197 21.30 -20.09 -0.48
N MET A 198 20.11 -19.90 0.08
CA MET A 198 19.58 -18.59 0.48
C MET A 198 19.49 -18.48 1.99
N THR A 199 19.79 -17.31 2.56
CA THR A 199 19.51 -17.09 3.99
C THR A 199 18.01 -17.03 4.26
N ASN A 200 17.60 -17.31 5.50
CA ASN A 200 16.23 -17.06 5.94
C ASN A 200 15.82 -15.59 5.68
N GLN A 201 16.74 -14.65 5.90
CA GLN A 201 16.55 -13.25 5.56
C GLN A 201 16.24 -13.03 4.07
N TYR A 202 17.01 -13.66 3.19
CA TYR A 202 16.78 -13.53 1.75
C TYR A 202 15.44 -14.14 1.33
N CYS A 203 15.05 -15.27 1.94
CA CYS A 203 13.75 -15.89 1.69
C CYS A 203 12.59 -14.93 2.01
N TRP A 204 12.61 -14.28 3.18
CA TRP A 204 11.58 -13.32 3.56
C TRP A 204 11.66 -11.99 2.80
N PHE A 205 12.87 -11.57 2.42
CA PHE A 205 13.05 -10.47 1.46
C PHE A 205 12.39 -10.78 0.12
N HIS A 206 12.55 -12.01 -0.40
CA HIS A 206 11.91 -12.42 -1.64
C HIS A 206 10.38 -12.38 -1.52
N VAL A 207 9.78 -12.88 -0.43
CA VAL A 207 8.32 -12.76 -0.20
C VAL A 207 7.87 -11.30 -0.27
N MET A 208 8.61 -10.40 0.40
CA MET A 208 8.33 -8.96 0.42
C MET A 208 8.46 -8.33 -0.98
N GLU A 209 9.55 -8.61 -1.70
CA GLU A 209 9.80 -8.12 -3.05
C GLU A 209 8.72 -8.62 -4.04
N HIS A 210 8.39 -9.90 -3.97
CA HIS A 210 7.39 -10.56 -4.78
C HIS A 210 5.98 -9.96 -4.59
N GLN A 211 5.62 -9.59 -3.34
CA GLN A 211 4.40 -8.83 -3.05
C GLN A 211 4.37 -7.47 -3.77
N SER A 212 5.51 -6.78 -3.83
CA SER A 212 5.62 -5.51 -4.56
C SER A 212 5.44 -5.70 -6.07
N SER A 213 6.03 -6.75 -6.64
CA SER A 213 5.92 -7.09 -8.06
C SER A 213 4.46 -7.33 -8.47
N HIS A 214 3.73 -8.19 -7.76
CA HIS A 214 2.32 -8.45 -8.07
C HIS A 214 1.39 -7.30 -7.67
N LEU A 215 1.73 -6.48 -6.68
CA LEU A 215 1.01 -5.22 -6.46
C LEU A 215 1.11 -4.31 -7.70
N GLY A 216 2.27 -4.25 -8.35
CA GLY A 216 2.44 -3.58 -9.63
C GLY A 216 1.48 -4.11 -10.70
N GLN A 217 1.36 -5.43 -10.82
CA GLN A 217 0.42 -6.09 -11.73
C GLN A 217 -1.04 -5.76 -11.39
N ILE A 218 -1.44 -5.83 -10.12
CA ILE A 218 -2.80 -5.47 -9.67
C ILE A 218 -3.12 -4.01 -10.03
N LEU A 219 -2.18 -3.09 -9.78
CA LEU A 219 -2.35 -1.68 -10.11
C LEU A 219 -2.47 -1.43 -11.61
N PHE A 220 -1.73 -2.19 -12.43
CA PHE A 220 -1.85 -2.15 -13.88
C PHE A 220 -3.24 -2.62 -14.32
N LEU A 221 -3.66 -3.81 -13.88
CA LEU A 221 -4.96 -4.40 -14.23
C LEU A 221 -6.11 -3.49 -13.82
N LYS A 222 -6.09 -2.97 -12.58
CA LYS A 222 -7.09 -2.02 -12.06
C LYS A 222 -7.33 -0.83 -13.00
N LYS A 223 -6.29 -0.31 -13.64
CA LYS A 223 -6.41 0.83 -14.58
C LYS A 223 -6.94 0.44 -15.96
N ARG A 224 -7.02 -0.86 -16.27
CA ARG A 224 -7.47 -1.40 -17.56
C ARG A 224 -8.81 -2.12 -17.49
N ILE A 225 -9.46 -2.11 -16.33
CA ILE A 225 -10.84 -2.61 -16.19
C ILE A 225 -11.77 -1.61 -16.90
N PRO A 226 -12.56 -2.04 -17.90
CA PRO A 226 -13.54 -1.18 -18.52
C PRO A 226 -14.70 -0.93 -17.54
N PRO A 227 -15.40 0.22 -17.66
CA PRO A 227 -16.56 0.50 -16.83
C PRO A 227 -17.57 -0.66 -16.87
N GLU A 228 -18.06 -1.06 -15.70
CA GLU A 228 -19.08 -2.11 -15.61
C GLU A 228 -20.33 -1.65 -16.39
N GLN A 229 -20.65 -2.40 -17.45
CA GLN A 229 -21.86 -2.13 -18.21
C GLN A 229 -23.05 -2.64 -17.41
N LYS A 230 -23.85 -1.72 -16.87
CA LYS A 230 -25.14 -2.09 -16.25
C LYS A 230 -26.00 -2.76 -17.32
N GLN A 231 -26.38 -4.02 -17.11
CA GLN A 231 -27.41 -4.65 -17.94
C GLN A 231 -28.67 -3.79 -17.90
N LYS A 232 -29.07 -3.26 -19.07
CA LYS A 232 -30.41 -2.73 -19.27
C LYS A 232 -31.34 -3.93 -19.24
N PHE A 233 -32.03 -4.15 -18.14
CA PHE A 233 -33.21 -5.00 -18.16
C PHE A 233 -34.23 -4.31 -19.07
N GLU A 234 -34.48 -4.88 -20.25
CA GLU A 234 -35.66 -4.51 -21.03
C GLU A 234 -36.87 -4.80 -20.14
N GLN A 235 -37.58 -3.74 -19.77
CA GLN A 235 -38.85 -3.88 -19.08
C GLN A 235 -39.77 -4.70 -19.98
N GLU A 236 -40.08 -5.93 -19.58
CA GLU A 236 -41.10 -6.73 -20.25
C GLU A 236 -42.37 -5.90 -20.34
N LEU A 237 -42.75 -5.53 -21.56
CA LEU A 237 -44.06 -4.98 -21.86
C LEU A 237 -45.08 -6.04 -21.43
N LYS A 238 -45.68 -5.82 -20.25
CA LYS A 238 -46.86 -6.55 -19.80
C LYS A 238 -47.91 -6.45 -20.89
N LYS A 239 -48.15 -7.57 -21.58
CA LYS A 239 -49.31 -7.76 -22.47
C LYS A 239 -50.58 -7.93 -21.64
#